data_AF-A0A353TEX7-F1
#
_entry.id   AF-A0A353TEX7-F1
#
_cell.length_a   1.000
_cell.length_b   1.000
_cell.length_c   1.000
_cell.angle_alpha   90.00
_cell.angle_beta   90.00
_cell.angle_gamma   90.00
#
_symmetry.space_group_name_H-M   'P 1'
#
loop_
_entity.id
_entity.type
_entity.pdbx_description
1 polymer ?
#
loop_
_entity_poly.entity_id
_entity_poly.type
_entity_poly.pdbx_seq_one_letter_code
_entity_poly.pdbx_strand_id
1 'polypeptide(L)'
;FIKTSHGWYNTGTDDARLFDRSEIYSSDSTKMLVGDTVFYNRQTGLGEVFGNMYLEDFEQKAILRGNYGTYNEKTEYGMATDSAYAVDYSQSDSLFLHGDTLKMFTDSIYKEIKAYYNVRFYREDIQGVCDSMNYVQKDSALYLLGNPVIWNKSNQILGNRIDIYLNDSTIDKAHVRDYALAIQDREMTGQYNQISGRDLKAFFAEGELRHVLVEGNAESLYYLVEEDSAHTVIGLNKTESAYLSMDFLDDELQKLKLWSSTKAVTTPLSQLKQEESKL
;
A
#
# COMPACT_ATOMS: atom_id res chain seq x y z
N PHE A 1 4.60 33.71 2.61
CA PHE A 1 5.05 34.69 3.63
C PHE A 1 5.29 33.97 4.96
N ILE A 2 5.96 34.59 5.93
CA ILE A 2 6.33 33.94 7.21
C ILE A 2 5.61 34.63 8.37
N LYS A 3 5.02 33.85 9.29
CA LYS A 3 4.56 34.34 10.60
C LYS A 3 5.44 33.72 11.68
N THR A 4 6.15 34.56 12.42
CA THR A 4 7.08 34.12 13.47
C THR A 4 7.09 35.12 14.62
N SER A 5 7.17 34.62 15.85
CA SER A 5 7.44 35.43 17.05
C SER A 5 8.93 35.53 17.36
N HIS A 6 9.75 34.62 16.82
CA HIS A 6 11.17 34.51 17.08
C HIS A 6 11.88 33.94 15.86
N GLY A 7 12.68 34.76 15.21
CA GLY A 7 13.58 34.32 14.16
C GLY A 7 14.59 35.40 13.77
N TRP A 8 15.57 35.01 12.98
CA TRP A 8 16.54 35.93 12.41
C TRP A 8 16.94 35.51 10.99
N TYR A 9 17.43 36.48 10.23
CA TYR A 9 17.92 36.29 8.87
C TYR A 9 19.28 36.99 8.72
N ASN A 10 20.27 36.28 8.20
CA ASN A 10 21.58 36.84 7.89
C ASN A 10 21.69 37.11 6.39
N THR A 11 21.75 38.37 5.98
CA THR A 11 21.85 38.77 4.57
C THR A 11 23.21 38.51 3.93
N GLY A 12 24.25 38.24 4.72
CA GLY A 12 25.58 37.90 4.21
C GLY A 12 25.73 36.42 3.86
N THR A 13 25.06 35.53 4.60
CA THR A 13 25.11 34.07 4.40
C THR A 13 23.81 33.47 3.85
N ASP A 14 22.75 34.28 3.79
CA ASP A 14 21.38 33.89 3.48
C ASP A 14 20.81 32.77 4.36
N ASP A 15 21.26 32.72 5.61
CA ASP A 15 20.72 31.83 6.64
C ASP A 15 19.50 32.45 7.30
N ALA A 16 18.41 31.70 7.34
CA ALA A 16 17.23 31.95 8.15
C ALA A 16 17.14 30.92 9.29
N ARG A 17 16.82 31.39 10.50
CA ARG A 17 16.43 30.52 11.62
C ARG A 17 15.15 31.02 12.24
N LEU A 18 14.17 30.13 12.35
CA LEU A 18 12.84 30.41 12.87
C LEU A 18 12.57 29.43 14.03
N PHE A 19 11.96 29.93 15.10
CA PHE A 19 11.70 29.19 16.33
C PHE A 19 10.22 29.28 16.73
N ASP A 20 9.86 28.65 17.83
CA ASP A 20 8.56 28.79 18.51
C ASP A 20 7.35 28.52 17.60
N ARG A 21 7.40 27.42 16.82
CA ARG A 21 6.31 27.01 15.92
C ARG A 21 5.95 28.04 14.85
N SER A 22 6.98 28.61 14.22
CA SER A 22 6.81 29.54 13.11
C SER A 22 6.05 28.91 11.93
N GLU A 23 5.18 29.70 11.30
CA GLU A 23 4.41 29.31 10.11
C GLU A 23 5.06 29.88 8.85
N ILE A 24 5.31 29.02 7.87
CA ILE A 24 5.92 29.38 6.59
C ILE A 24 4.93 29.03 5.49
N TYR A 25 4.51 30.04 4.74
CA TYR A 25 3.65 29.88 3.58
C TYR A 25 4.46 30.04 2.29
N SER A 26 4.23 29.16 1.33
CA SER A 26 4.78 29.27 -0.02
C SER A 26 4.37 30.59 -0.69
N SER A 27 5.06 30.97 -1.76
CA SER A 27 4.82 32.24 -2.48
C SER A 27 3.42 32.32 -3.10
N ASP A 28 2.91 31.18 -3.58
CA ASP A 28 1.57 30.99 -4.13
C ASP A 28 0.51 30.68 -3.05
N SER A 29 0.91 30.59 -1.78
CA SER A 29 0.05 30.24 -0.64
C SER A 29 -0.64 28.87 -0.73
N THR A 30 -0.12 27.95 -1.56
CA THR A 30 -0.63 26.57 -1.69
C THR A 30 -0.10 25.64 -0.61
N LYS A 31 1.04 25.96 0.02
CA LYS A 31 1.69 25.13 1.03
C LYS A 31 1.92 25.91 2.31
N MET A 32 1.74 25.22 3.44
CA MET A 32 2.04 25.72 4.78
C MET A 32 2.92 24.73 5.53
N LEU A 33 4.03 25.22 6.09
CA LEU A 33 4.94 24.46 6.92
C LEU A 33 5.00 25.06 8.33
N VAL A 34 4.93 24.21 9.35
CA VAL A 34 5.07 24.55 10.76
C VAL A 34 6.03 23.56 11.42
N GLY A 35 6.88 24.05 12.31
CA GLY A 35 7.76 23.20 13.12
C GLY A 35 8.37 23.99 14.28
N ASP A 36 8.83 23.29 15.30
CA ASP A 36 9.34 23.94 16.52
C ASP A 36 10.61 24.75 16.23
N THR A 37 11.45 24.26 15.32
CA THR A 37 12.59 25.00 14.77
C THR A 37 12.71 24.75 13.27
N VAL A 38 12.92 25.82 12.49
CA VAL A 38 13.15 25.74 11.04
C VAL A 38 14.43 26.47 10.68
N PHE A 39 15.32 25.79 9.96
CA PHE A 39 16.50 26.39 9.33
C PHE A 39 16.31 26.39 7.82
N TYR A 40 16.78 27.46 7.17
CA TYR A 40 16.80 27.54 5.73
C TYR A 40 18.03 28.32 5.27
N ASN A 41 18.70 27.84 4.23
CA ASN A 41 19.78 28.57 3.58
C ASN A 41 19.46 28.76 2.10
N ARG A 42 19.31 30.02 1.66
CA ARG A 42 18.94 30.34 0.27
C ARG A 42 20.02 29.98 -0.74
N GLN A 43 21.29 30.07 -0.36
CA GLN A 43 22.41 29.79 -1.27
C GLN A 43 22.48 28.31 -1.63
N THR A 44 22.18 27.42 -0.68
CA THR A 44 22.16 25.96 -0.87
C THR A 44 20.78 25.45 -1.28
N GLY A 45 19.71 26.17 -0.93
CA GLY A 45 18.32 25.76 -1.14
C GLY A 45 17.82 24.71 -0.13
N LEU A 46 18.59 24.45 0.93
CA LEU A 46 18.28 23.46 1.96
C LEU A 46 17.43 24.09 3.06
N GLY A 47 16.28 23.46 3.33
CA GLY A 47 15.45 23.69 4.50
C GLY A 47 15.45 22.46 5.42
N GLU A 48 15.49 22.70 6.72
CA GLU A 48 15.42 21.68 7.76
C GLU A 48 14.38 22.08 8.81
N VAL A 49 13.61 21.11 9.28
CA VAL A 49 12.54 21.32 10.26
C VAL A 49 12.71 20.32 11.39
N PHE A 50 12.74 20.81 12.61
CA PHE A 50 12.94 20.00 13.82
C PHE A 50 11.76 20.18 14.77
N GLY A 51 11.27 19.08 15.32
CA GLY A 51 10.19 19.02 16.29
C GLY A 51 8.82 19.32 15.69
N ASN A 52 7.88 18.37 15.86
CA ASN A 52 6.46 18.54 15.53
C ASN A 52 6.22 19.19 14.15
N MET A 53 6.92 18.68 13.13
CA MET A 53 6.80 19.14 11.74
C MET A 53 5.38 18.86 11.24
N TYR A 54 4.80 19.87 10.63
CA TYR A 54 3.52 19.82 9.94
C TYR A 54 3.64 20.56 8.61
N LEU A 55 3.61 19.83 7.52
CA LEU A 55 3.51 20.36 6.17
C LEU A 55 2.11 20.03 5.64
N GLU A 56 1.44 21.02 5.06
CA GLU A 56 0.18 20.84 4.37
C GLU A 56 0.24 21.51 3.00
N ASP A 57 -0.12 20.76 1.97
CA ASP A 57 -0.35 21.27 0.62
C ASP A 57 -1.87 21.31 0.38
N PHE A 58 -2.43 22.51 0.37
CA PHE A 58 -3.86 22.75 0.20
C PHE A 58 -4.34 22.48 -1.23
N GLU A 59 -3.44 22.60 -2.21
CA GLU A 59 -3.76 22.38 -3.63
C GLU A 59 -3.77 20.87 -3.93
N GLN A 60 -2.73 20.16 -3.49
CA GLN A 60 -2.64 18.71 -3.64
C GLN A 60 -3.44 17.94 -2.59
N LYS A 61 -4.02 18.65 -1.61
CA LYS A 61 -4.81 18.07 -0.52
C LYS A 61 -4.03 16.96 0.21
N ALA A 62 -2.84 17.31 0.68
CA ALA A 62 -1.95 16.38 1.35
C ALA A 62 -1.35 16.98 2.63
N ILE A 63 -1.18 16.15 3.66
CA ILE A 63 -0.49 16.48 4.91
C ILE A 63 0.72 15.57 5.06
N LEU A 64 1.84 16.11 5.53
CA LEU A 64 3.03 15.39 5.93
C LEU A 64 3.47 15.84 7.33
N ARG A 65 3.70 14.87 8.21
CA ARG A 65 4.13 15.04 9.60
C ARG A 65 5.37 14.22 9.90
N GLY A 66 6.11 14.64 10.91
CA GLY A 66 7.27 13.93 11.45
C GLY A 66 7.98 14.77 12.52
N ASN A 67 8.98 14.21 13.20
CA ASN A 67 9.77 14.97 14.17
C ASN A 67 11.00 15.64 13.54
N TYR A 68 11.43 15.20 12.36
CA TYR A 68 12.44 15.87 11.56
C TYR A 68 12.09 15.80 10.08
N GLY A 69 12.40 16.86 9.33
CA GLY A 69 12.27 16.84 7.88
C GLY A 69 13.27 17.74 7.19
N THR A 70 13.61 17.39 5.96
CA THR A 70 14.50 18.15 5.09
C THR A 70 13.87 18.33 3.73
N TYR A 71 14.09 19.48 3.12
CA TYR A 71 13.75 19.73 1.73
C TYR A 71 14.87 20.50 1.05
N ASN A 72 15.26 20.06 -0.15
CA ASN A 72 16.18 20.80 -0.98
C ASN A 72 15.48 21.25 -2.27
N GLU A 73 15.33 22.56 -2.45
CA GLU A 73 14.61 23.14 -3.60
C GLU A 73 15.33 22.95 -4.94
N LYS A 74 16.65 22.72 -4.92
CA LYS A 74 17.46 22.55 -6.14
C LYS A 74 17.46 21.13 -6.65
N THR A 75 17.39 20.15 -5.74
CA THR A 75 17.35 18.73 -6.09
C THR A 75 15.95 18.14 -5.99
N GLU A 76 14.97 18.95 -5.55
CA GLU A 76 13.59 18.56 -5.24
C GLU A 76 13.49 17.29 -4.39
N TYR A 77 14.45 17.14 -3.47
CA TYR A 77 14.51 16.02 -2.54
C TYR A 77 13.83 16.41 -1.23
N GLY A 78 12.86 15.61 -0.81
CA GLY A 78 12.17 15.75 0.46
C GLY A 78 12.34 14.51 1.33
N MET A 79 12.45 14.71 2.64
CA MET A 79 12.42 13.66 3.64
C MET A 79 11.67 14.11 4.87
N ALA A 80 10.87 13.22 5.45
CA ALA A 80 10.37 13.29 6.81
C ALA A 80 10.80 12.03 7.54
N THR A 81 11.20 12.12 8.81
CA THR A 81 11.65 10.97 9.60
C THR A 81 11.33 11.17 11.08
N ASP A 82 11.65 10.16 11.89
CA ASP A 82 11.29 10.03 13.29
C ASP A 82 9.76 10.11 13.46
N SER A 83 9.12 9.00 13.09
CA SER A 83 7.66 8.80 13.05
C SER A 83 6.94 9.62 11.95
N ALA A 84 7.40 9.46 10.72
CA ALA A 84 6.79 10.11 9.57
C ALA A 84 5.35 9.61 9.29
N TYR A 85 4.47 10.53 8.94
CA TYR A 85 3.07 10.24 8.66
C TYR A 85 2.55 11.16 7.57
N ALA A 86 1.92 10.59 6.55
CA ALA A 86 1.31 11.32 5.46
C ALA A 86 -0.18 11.00 5.37
N VAL A 87 -0.96 12.01 4.96
CA VAL A 87 -2.38 11.89 4.64
C VAL A 87 -2.59 12.48 3.27
N ASP A 88 -3.19 11.71 2.38
CA ASP A 88 -3.74 12.19 1.11
C ASP A 88 -5.26 12.22 1.26
N TYR A 89 -5.84 13.41 1.17
CA TYR A 89 -7.28 13.66 1.24
C TYR A 89 -7.80 14.29 -0.07
N SER A 90 -7.11 14.02 -1.18
CA SER A 90 -7.47 14.51 -2.51
C SER A 90 -8.79 13.93 -3.02
N GLN A 91 -9.12 12.71 -2.62
CA GLN A 91 -10.33 11.97 -2.98
C GLN A 91 -11.37 11.96 -1.84
N SER A 92 -12.50 11.27 -2.04
CA SER A 92 -13.56 11.13 -1.02
C SER A 92 -13.04 10.52 0.28
N ASP A 93 -12.23 9.47 0.15
CA ASP A 93 -11.63 8.77 1.28
C ASP A 93 -10.16 9.15 1.41
N SER A 94 -9.74 9.35 2.65
CA SER A 94 -8.34 9.69 2.94
C SER A 94 -7.46 8.44 2.96
N LEU A 95 -6.34 8.49 2.25
CA LEU A 95 -5.26 7.51 2.38
C LEU A 95 -4.29 7.98 3.45
N PHE A 96 -4.10 7.15 4.45
CA PHE A 96 -3.15 7.35 5.52
C PHE A 96 -1.92 6.47 5.26
N LEU A 97 -0.73 7.04 5.40
CA LEU A 97 0.55 6.34 5.26
C LEU A 97 1.44 6.68 6.45
N HIS A 98 1.97 5.66 7.10
CA HIS A 98 2.90 5.80 8.21
C HIS A 98 4.17 4.99 7.93
N GLY A 99 5.31 5.52 8.36
CA GLY A 99 6.58 4.81 8.42
C GLY A 99 7.53 5.58 9.33
N ASP A 100 8.68 4.99 9.64
CA ASP A 100 9.73 5.74 10.34
C ASP A 100 10.19 6.98 9.54
N THR A 101 10.37 6.81 8.23
CA THR A 101 10.96 7.73 7.27
C THR A 101 10.19 7.68 5.94
N LEU A 102 9.73 8.84 5.47
CA LEU A 102 9.18 9.05 4.13
C LEU A 102 10.18 9.88 3.31
N LYS A 103 10.43 9.47 2.07
CA LYS A 103 11.29 10.18 1.13
C LYS A 103 10.52 10.44 -0.16
N MET A 104 10.75 11.61 -0.74
CA MET A 104 10.21 12.01 -2.01
C MET A 104 11.33 12.52 -2.89
N PHE A 105 11.36 12.02 -4.11
CA PHE A 105 12.23 12.49 -5.17
C PHE A 105 11.33 12.98 -6.29
N THR A 106 11.42 14.26 -6.62
CA THR A 106 10.81 14.80 -7.83
C THR A 106 11.94 15.11 -8.80
N ASP A 107 11.81 14.63 -10.03
CA ASP A 107 12.58 15.13 -11.16
C ASP A 107 11.57 15.73 -12.16
N SER A 108 12.08 16.50 -13.10
CA SER A 108 11.38 17.11 -14.23
C SER A 108 10.43 16.19 -15.01
N ILE A 109 10.56 14.86 -14.87
CA ILE A 109 9.79 13.87 -15.64
C ILE A 109 8.97 12.93 -14.74
N TYR A 110 9.39 12.66 -13.49
CA TYR A 110 8.71 11.67 -12.66
C TYR A 110 8.89 11.93 -11.16
N LYS A 111 7.93 11.40 -10.40
CA LYS A 111 7.95 11.35 -8.94
C LYS A 111 8.23 9.94 -8.43
N GLU A 112 9.09 9.82 -7.42
CA GLU A 112 9.32 8.58 -6.67
C GLU A 112 9.08 8.85 -5.17
N ILE A 113 8.27 8.00 -4.54
CA ILE A 113 7.95 8.09 -3.11
C ILE A 113 8.40 6.80 -2.44
N LYS A 114 9.19 6.91 -1.38
CA LYS A 114 9.64 5.76 -0.58
C LYS A 114 9.21 5.90 0.86
N ALA A 115 8.80 4.79 1.45
CA ALA A 115 8.52 4.69 2.87
C ALA A 115 9.36 3.55 3.47
N TYR A 116 10.01 3.84 4.59
CA TYR A 116 10.85 2.96 5.39
C TYR A 116 10.61 3.28 6.85
N TYR A 117 10.93 2.46 7.83
CA TYR A 117 10.58 1.05 7.91
C TYR A 117 9.21 0.91 8.58
N ASN A 118 8.71 -0.33 8.70
CA ASN A 118 7.48 -0.63 9.44
C ASN A 118 6.27 0.13 8.89
N VAL A 119 6.19 0.15 7.56
CA VAL A 119 5.22 0.91 6.80
C VAL A 119 3.83 0.36 7.04
N ARG A 120 2.87 1.26 7.30
CA ARG A 120 1.44 0.96 7.39
C ARG A 120 0.68 1.94 6.54
N PHE A 121 -0.30 1.45 5.81
CA PHE A 121 -1.23 2.29 5.08
C PHE A 121 -2.66 1.84 5.29
N TYR A 122 -3.58 2.81 5.22
CA TYR A 122 -4.99 2.60 5.45
C TYR A 122 -5.81 3.56 4.60
N ARG A 123 -6.81 3.00 3.91
CA ARG A 123 -7.98 3.65 3.33
C ARG A 123 -9.16 2.69 3.55
N GLU A 124 -10.41 3.16 3.39
CA GLU A 124 -11.59 2.33 3.66
C GLU A 124 -11.60 1.01 2.87
N ASP A 125 -11.19 1.06 1.60
CA ASP A 125 -11.14 -0.08 0.69
C ASP A 125 -9.86 -0.93 0.82
N ILE A 126 -8.75 -0.37 1.33
CA ILE A 126 -7.47 -1.08 1.36
C ILE A 126 -6.62 -0.72 2.56
N GLN A 127 -6.05 -1.75 3.18
CA GLN A 127 -5.15 -1.61 4.31
C GLN A 127 -3.93 -2.48 4.08
N GLY A 128 -2.79 -2.10 4.64
CA GLY A 128 -1.63 -2.97 4.53
C GLY A 128 -0.47 -2.58 5.41
N VAL A 129 0.40 -3.57 5.60
CA VAL A 129 1.64 -3.46 6.35
C VAL A 129 2.78 -4.08 5.55
N CYS A 130 3.97 -3.49 5.62
CA CYS A 130 5.17 -4.03 5.02
C CYS A 130 6.41 -3.44 5.71
N ASP A 131 7.60 -3.99 5.45
CA ASP A 131 8.82 -3.35 5.89
C ASP A 131 9.02 -2.01 5.19
N SER A 132 8.92 -2.02 3.85
CA SER A 132 9.18 -0.86 3.02
C SER A 132 8.32 -0.82 1.76
N MET A 133 8.10 0.39 1.27
CA MET A 133 7.26 0.68 0.12
C MET A 133 7.98 1.63 -0.84
N ASN A 134 7.85 1.40 -2.14
CA ASN A 134 8.33 2.31 -3.18
C ASN A 134 7.26 2.52 -4.25
N TYR A 135 6.84 3.75 -4.46
CA TYR A 135 5.96 4.15 -5.56
C TYR A 135 6.77 4.87 -6.63
N VAL A 136 6.75 4.36 -7.85
CA VAL A 136 7.46 4.92 -9.01
C VAL A 136 6.42 5.35 -10.04
N GLN A 137 6.22 6.67 -10.18
CA GLN A 137 5.19 7.23 -11.08
C GLN A 137 5.44 6.88 -12.55
N LYS A 138 6.70 6.84 -12.99
CA LYS A 138 7.08 6.53 -14.38
C LYS A 138 6.57 5.15 -14.82
N ASP A 139 6.58 4.20 -13.90
CA ASP A 139 6.16 2.82 -14.14
C ASP A 139 4.72 2.57 -13.69
N SER A 140 4.05 3.60 -13.13
CA SER A 140 2.76 3.49 -12.43
C SER A 140 2.74 2.31 -11.47
N ALA A 141 3.84 2.10 -10.74
CA ALA A 141 4.08 0.88 -9.98
C ALA A 141 4.32 1.15 -8.50
N LEU A 142 3.68 0.34 -7.66
CA LEU A 142 3.86 0.30 -6.22
C LEU A 142 4.51 -1.03 -5.83
N TYR A 143 5.63 -0.95 -5.13
CA TYR A 143 6.42 -2.09 -4.68
C TYR A 143 6.34 -2.18 -3.15
N LEU A 144 5.81 -3.29 -2.65
CA LEU A 144 5.74 -3.59 -1.22
C LEU A 144 6.73 -4.71 -0.89
N LEU A 145 7.61 -4.44 0.08
CA LEU A 145 8.79 -5.25 0.37
C LEU A 145 8.81 -5.67 1.83
N GLY A 146 9.47 -6.80 2.10
CA GLY A 146 9.65 -7.32 3.45
C GLY A 146 8.36 -7.88 4.05
N ASN A 147 7.86 -8.95 3.44
CA ASN A 147 6.70 -9.71 3.88
C ASN A 147 5.41 -8.88 3.97
N PRO A 148 5.02 -8.17 2.90
CA PRO A 148 3.80 -7.39 2.90
C PRO A 148 2.55 -8.23 3.17
N VAL A 149 1.60 -7.62 3.87
CA VAL A 149 0.24 -8.11 4.06
C VAL A 149 -0.72 -7.01 3.69
N ILE A 150 -1.68 -7.32 2.82
CA ILE A 150 -2.72 -6.40 2.35
C ILE A 150 -4.08 -6.97 2.71
N TRP A 151 -5.00 -6.10 3.11
CA TRP A 151 -6.40 -6.42 3.32
C TRP A 151 -7.28 -5.56 2.42
N ASN A 152 -8.29 -6.18 1.82
CA ASN A 152 -9.32 -5.51 1.03
C ASN A 152 -10.65 -6.23 1.30
N LYS A 153 -11.58 -5.53 1.96
CA LYS A 153 -12.85 -6.12 2.44
C LYS A 153 -12.60 -7.42 3.23
N SER A 154 -13.14 -8.55 2.78
CA SER A 154 -12.97 -9.88 3.38
C SER A 154 -11.70 -10.64 2.90
N ASN A 155 -10.88 -10.02 2.06
CA ASN A 155 -9.69 -10.63 1.50
C ASN A 155 -8.41 -10.19 2.23
N GLN A 156 -7.49 -11.14 2.42
CA GLN A 156 -6.13 -10.93 2.89
C GLN A 156 -5.16 -11.55 1.89
N ILE A 157 -4.13 -10.80 1.50
CA ILE A 157 -3.09 -11.23 0.58
C ILE A 157 -1.74 -11.04 1.27
N LEU A 158 -0.92 -12.08 1.27
CA LEU A 158 0.42 -12.06 1.85
C LEU A 158 1.43 -12.64 0.85
N GLY A 159 2.66 -12.14 0.92
CA GLY A 159 3.78 -12.75 0.23
C GLY A 159 5.09 -12.10 0.63
N ASN A 160 6.20 -12.52 0.02
CA ASN A 160 7.51 -11.94 0.33
C ASN A 160 7.70 -10.56 -0.32
N ARG A 161 7.06 -10.36 -1.48
CA ARG A 161 7.00 -9.09 -2.21
C ARG A 161 5.68 -9.00 -2.97
N ILE A 162 5.07 -7.82 -2.99
CA ILE A 162 3.88 -7.54 -3.79
C ILE A 162 4.18 -6.34 -4.70
N ASP A 163 4.02 -6.53 -6.01
CA ASP A 163 4.04 -5.44 -6.98
C ASP A 163 2.64 -5.16 -7.46
N ILE A 164 2.26 -3.89 -7.47
CA ILE A 164 0.97 -3.43 -7.97
C ILE A 164 1.25 -2.46 -9.11
N TYR A 165 0.62 -2.69 -10.25
CA TYR A 165 0.68 -1.85 -11.44
C TYR A 165 -0.67 -1.17 -11.62
N LEU A 166 -0.61 0.12 -11.89
CA LEU A 166 -1.78 0.99 -12.02
C LEU A 166 -1.90 1.49 -13.47
N ASN A 167 -3.14 1.76 -13.86
CA ASN A 167 -3.50 2.49 -15.07
C ASN A 167 -4.42 3.65 -14.68
N ASP A 168 -3.96 4.90 -14.85
CA ASP A 168 -4.70 6.11 -14.47
C ASP A 168 -5.33 6.06 -13.06
N SER A 169 -4.55 5.59 -12.07
CA SER A 169 -4.93 5.38 -10.66
C SER A 169 -5.83 4.18 -10.36
N THR A 170 -6.31 3.47 -11.38
CA THR A 170 -7.01 2.18 -11.21
C THR A 170 -6.01 1.04 -11.20
N ILE A 171 -6.26 0.00 -10.41
CA ILE A 171 -5.40 -1.19 -10.42
C ILE A 171 -5.58 -1.93 -11.74
N ASP A 172 -4.47 -2.32 -12.37
CA ASP A 172 -4.43 -3.12 -13.59
C ASP A 172 -3.94 -4.54 -13.28
N LYS A 173 -2.90 -4.65 -12.44
CA LYS A 173 -2.29 -5.94 -12.10
C LYS A 173 -1.63 -5.93 -10.73
N ALA A 174 -1.79 -7.02 -9.99
CA ALA A 174 -1.00 -7.32 -8.81
C ALA A 174 -0.16 -8.60 -9.02
N HIS A 175 1.05 -8.62 -8.48
CA HIS A 175 1.95 -9.78 -8.54
C HIS A 175 2.58 -10.03 -7.17
N VAL A 176 2.12 -11.08 -6.51
CA VAL A 176 2.64 -11.61 -5.26
C VAL A 176 3.73 -12.62 -5.61
N ARG A 177 4.96 -12.38 -5.13
CA ARG A 177 6.15 -13.18 -5.51
C ARG A 177 6.75 -13.93 -4.34
N ASP A 178 7.47 -14.99 -4.71
CA ASP A 178 8.37 -15.75 -3.84
C ASP A 178 7.66 -16.33 -2.61
N TYR A 179 6.43 -16.82 -2.80
CA TYR A 179 5.40 -17.26 -1.84
C TYR A 179 4.22 -16.30 -1.84
N ALA A 180 3.08 -16.81 -2.32
CA ALA A 180 1.80 -16.13 -2.31
C ALA A 180 0.82 -16.93 -1.47
N LEU A 181 0.07 -16.23 -0.63
CA LEU A 181 -1.11 -16.75 0.05
C LEU A 181 -2.21 -15.69 -0.08
N ALA A 182 -3.38 -16.13 -0.54
CA ALA A 182 -4.59 -15.33 -0.59
C ALA A 182 -5.66 -16.05 0.23
N ILE A 183 -6.31 -15.31 1.12
CA ILE A 183 -7.31 -15.80 2.05
C ILE A 183 -8.55 -14.93 1.90
N GLN A 184 -9.70 -15.54 1.71
CA GLN A 184 -11.00 -14.87 1.67
C GLN A 184 -11.87 -15.41 2.81
N ASP A 185 -12.29 -14.52 3.70
CA ASP A 185 -13.31 -14.82 4.71
C ASP A 185 -14.67 -14.97 4.03
N ARG A 186 -15.33 -16.11 4.27
CA ARG A 186 -16.68 -16.38 3.74
C ARG A 186 -17.79 -15.76 4.59
N GLU A 187 -17.43 -14.92 5.55
CA GLU A 187 -18.30 -14.32 6.58
C GLU A 187 -18.94 -15.36 7.51
N MET A 188 -18.50 -16.61 7.43
CA MET A 188 -18.95 -17.72 8.26
C MET A 188 -17.82 -18.12 9.20
N THR A 189 -18.14 -18.25 10.49
CA THR A 189 -17.15 -18.51 11.54
C THR A 189 -16.18 -19.64 11.19
N GLY A 190 -14.91 -19.29 11.01
CA GLY A 190 -13.82 -20.24 10.77
C GLY A 190 -13.76 -20.81 9.35
N GLN A 191 -14.48 -20.24 8.38
CA GLN A 191 -14.46 -20.70 6.99
C GLN A 191 -13.74 -19.71 6.08
N TYR A 192 -12.63 -20.16 5.50
CA TYR A 192 -11.81 -19.36 4.62
C TYR A 192 -11.53 -20.09 3.31
N ASN A 193 -11.82 -19.44 2.19
CA ASN A 193 -11.26 -19.86 0.91
C ASN A 193 -9.80 -19.44 0.88
N GLN A 194 -8.91 -20.34 0.47
CA GLN A 194 -7.47 -20.12 0.50
C GLN A 194 -6.84 -20.58 -0.80
N ILE A 195 -5.87 -19.81 -1.28
CA ILE A 195 -5.07 -20.15 -2.44
C ILE A 195 -3.61 -19.81 -2.12
N SER A 196 -2.72 -20.76 -2.35
CA SER A 196 -1.27 -20.57 -2.20
C SER A 196 -0.52 -21.04 -3.42
N GLY A 197 0.68 -20.50 -3.62
CA GLY A 197 1.62 -20.92 -4.65
C GLY A 197 2.92 -20.14 -4.56
N ARG A 198 3.85 -20.38 -5.48
CA ARG A 198 5.10 -19.62 -5.53
C ARG A 198 4.86 -18.19 -6.02
N ASP A 199 4.06 -18.03 -7.07
CA ASP A 199 3.71 -16.74 -7.65
C ASP A 199 2.20 -16.65 -7.86
N LEU A 200 1.60 -15.51 -7.51
CA LEU A 200 0.18 -15.19 -7.80
C LEU A 200 0.10 -13.89 -8.58
N LYS A 201 -0.55 -13.93 -9.74
CA LYS A 201 -0.85 -12.76 -10.57
C LYS A 201 -2.35 -12.55 -10.61
N ALA A 202 -2.79 -11.37 -10.18
CA ALA A 202 -4.17 -10.93 -10.30
C ALA A 202 -4.25 -9.84 -11.37
N PHE A 203 -5.23 -9.93 -12.25
CA PHE A 203 -5.48 -9.00 -13.34
C PHE A 203 -6.86 -8.38 -13.18
N PHE A 204 -6.92 -7.09 -13.40
CA PHE A 204 -8.08 -6.26 -13.14
C PHE A 204 -8.53 -5.57 -14.43
N ALA A 205 -9.82 -5.30 -14.55
CA ALA A 205 -10.36 -4.43 -15.59
C ALA A 205 -11.31 -3.44 -14.92
N GLU A 206 -11.03 -2.15 -15.09
CA GLU A 206 -11.77 -1.06 -14.43
C GLU A 206 -11.78 -1.19 -12.90
N GLY A 207 -10.70 -1.73 -12.33
CA GLY A 207 -10.56 -1.98 -10.89
C GLY A 207 -11.22 -3.28 -10.39
N GLU A 208 -11.98 -3.98 -11.22
CA GLU A 208 -12.61 -5.25 -10.87
C GLU A 208 -11.71 -6.44 -11.19
N LEU A 209 -11.65 -7.43 -10.29
CA LEU A 209 -10.86 -8.64 -10.50
C LEU A 209 -11.46 -9.47 -11.64
N ARG A 210 -10.64 -9.80 -12.65
CA ARG A 210 -11.06 -10.63 -13.79
C ARG A 210 -10.39 -11.97 -13.85
N HIS A 211 -9.12 -12.03 -13.47
CA HIS A 211 -8.33 -13.24 -13.63
C HIS A 211 -7.28 -13.37 -12.54
N VAL A 212 -7.15 -14.57 -12.00
CA VAL A 212 -6.05 -14.95 -11.12
C VAL A 212 -5.30 -16.12 -11.75
N LEU A 213 -3.98 -16.03 -11.77
CA LEU A 213 -3.06 -17.09 -12.17
C LEU A 213 -2.10 -17.37 -11.01
N VAL A 214 -2.07 -18.62 -10.57
CA VAL A 214 -1.14 -19.11 -9.55
C VAL A 214 -0.22 -20.13 -10.17
N GLU A 215 1.09 -19.94 -9.97
CA GLU A 215 2.14 -20.72 -10.60
C GLU A 215 3.09 -21.30 -9.55
N GLY A 216 3.46 -22.56 -9.74
CA GLY A 216 4.40 -23.28 -8.90
C GLY A 216 3.77 -23.76 -7.60
N ASN A 217 3.55 -25.08 -7.49
CA ASN A 217 2.94 -25.73 -6.32
C ASN A 217 1.67 -25.01 -5.87
N ALA A 218 0.76 -24.78 -6.81
CA ALA A 218 -0.51 -24.15 -6.52
C ALA A 218 -1.36 -25.08 -5.63
N GLU A 219 -1.76 -24.59 -4.48
CA GLU A 219 -2.69 -25.26 -3.57
C GLU A 219 -3.93 -24.40 -3.38
N SER A 220 -5.11 -25.01 -3.33
CA SER A 220 -6.35 -24.31 -3.03
C SER A 220 -7.19 -25.08 -2.01
N LEU A 221 -7.87 -24.35 -1.14
CA LEU A 221 -8.96 -24.83 -0.30
C LEU A 221 -10.19 -23.97 -0.62
N TYR A 222 -11.24 -24.60 -1.16
CA TYR A 222 -12.45 -23.89 -1.56
C TYR A 222 -13.69 -24.60 -1.03
N TYR A 223 -14.57 -23.85 -0.36
CA TYR A 223 -15.83 -24.41 0.14
C TYR A 223 -16.84 -24.55 -1.00
N LEU A 224 -17.40 -25.75 -1.16
CA LEU A 224 -18.48 -26.04 -2.10
C LEU A 224 -19.81 -25.75 -1.41
N VAL A 225 -20.67 -24.97 -2.06
CA VAL A 225 -22.00 -24.58 -1.57
C VAL A 225 -23.10 -25.13 -2.47
N GLU A 226 -24.33 -25.21 -1.94
CA GLU A 226 -25.52 -25.49 -2.74
C GLU A 226 -25.86 -24.31 -3.66
N GLU A 227 -26.35 -24.60 -4.88
CA GLU A 227 -26.72 -23.58 -5.88
C GLU A 227 -27.74 -22.56 -5.34
N ASP A 228 -28.66 -23.01 -4.47
CA ASP A 228 -29.73 -22.17 -3.92
C ASP A 228 -29.36 -21.51 -2.57
N SER A 229 -28.17 -21.78 -2.02
CA SER A 229 -27.77 -21.27 -0.70
C SER A 229 -26.25 -21.19 -0.53
N ALA A 230 -25.71 -19.97 -0.62
CA ALA A 230 -24.30 -19.67 -0.31
C ALA A 230 -23.90 -20.02 1.14
N HIS A 231 -24.86 -20.24 2.03
CA HIS A 231 -24.65 -20.59 3.43
C HIS A 231 -24.65 -22.11 3.66
N THR A 232 -25.19 -22.90 2.73
CA THR A 232 -25.22 -24.36 2.85
C THR A 232 -23.97 -24.95 2.23
N VAL A 233 -23.01 -25.32 3.08
CA VAL A 233 -21.75 -25.94 2.66
C VAL A 233 -21.89 -27.45 2.51
N ILE A 234 -21.54 -27.95 1.33
CA ILE A 234 -21.58 -29.38 0.99
C ILE A 234 -20.24 -30.05 1.37
N GLY A 235 -19.13 -29.32 1.22
CA GLY A 235 -17.81 -29.83 1.57
C GLY A 235 -16.69 -28.83 1.29
N LEU A 236 -15.46 -29.25 1.59
CA LEU A 236 -14.24 -28.52 1.30
C LEU A 236 -13.49 -29.23 0.18
N ASN A 237 -13.24 -28.52 -0.92
CA ASN A 237 -12.43 -29.01 -2.01
C ASN A 237 -10.97 -28.53 -1.83
N LYS A 238 -10.06 -29.48 -1.61
CA LYS A 238 -8.62 -29.25 -1.66
C LYS A 238 -8.09 -29.61 -3.04
N THR A 239 -7.34 -28.72 -3.67
CA THR A 239 -6.62 -29.01 -4.93
C THR A 239 -5.14 -28.69 -4.84
N GLU A 240 -4.34 -29.49 -5.54
CA GLU A 240 -2.90 -29.33 -5.68
C GLU A 240 -2.57 -29.49 -7.18
N SER A 241 -1.89 -28.50 -7.77
CA SER A 241 -1.46 -28.52 -9.17
C SER A 241 -0.19 -27.69 -9.37
N ALA A 242 0.51 -27.83 -10.51
CA ALA A 242 1.61 -26.92 -10.79
C ALA A 242 1.11 -25.52 -11.19
N TYR A 243 -0.10 -25.43 -11.75
CA TYR A 243 -0.74 -24.20 -12.15
C TYR A 243 -2.24 -24.22 -11.83
N LEU A 244 -2.73 -23.07 -11.38
CA LEU A 244 -4.14 -22.81 -11.13
C LEU A 244 -4.53 -21.49 -11.78
N SER A 245 -5.68 -21.47 -12.43
CA SER A 245 -6.25 -20.25 -12.99
C SER A 245 -7.72 -20.12 -12.65
N MET A 246 -8.12 -18.91 -12.28
CA MET A 246 -9.48 -18.56 -11.93
C MET A 246 -9.94 -17.36 -12.74
N ASP A 247 -11.12 -17.47 -13.36
CA ASP A 247 -11.80 -16.38 -14.06
C ASP A 247 -12.97 -15.88 -13.20
N PHE A 248 -13.12 -14.55 -13.08
CA PHE A 248 -14.12 -13.89 -12.22
C PHE A 248 -15.03 -12.94 -13.02
N LEU A 249 -16.28 -12.83 -12.58
CA LEU A 249 -17.27 -11.85 -13.04
C LEU A 249 -18.12 -11.44 -11.84
N ASP A 250 -18.30 -10.14 -11.62
CA ASP A 250 -19.09 -9.57 -10.52
C ASP A 250 -18.68 -10.13 -9.13
N ASP A 251 -17.36 -10.22 -8.89
CA ASP A 251 -16.74 -10.82 -7.69
C ASP A 251 -17.03 -12.32 -7.47
N GLU A 252 -17.67 -13.01 -8.43
CA GLU A 252 -17.95 -14.44 -8.39
C GLU A 252 -17.02 -15.26 -9.27
N LEU A 253 -16.57 -16.41 -8.75
CA LEU A 253 -15.76 -17.38 -9.48
C LEU A 253 -16.58 -18.04 -10.58
N GLN A 254 -16.23 -17.77 -11.84
CA GLN A 254 -16.90 -18.33 -13.01
C GLN A 254 -16.25 -19.63 -13.48
N LYS A 255 -14.93 -19.71 -13.38
CA LYS A 255 -14.18 -20.85 -13.93
C LYS A 255 -12.90 -21.10 -13.16
N LEU A 256 -12.70 -22.36 -12.78
CA LEU A 256 -11.45 -22.87 -12.24
C LEU A 256 -10.79 -23.80 -13.26
N LYS A 257 -9.53 -23.55 -13.59
CA LYS A 257 -8.71 -24.41 -14.46
C LYS A 257 -7.46 -24.84 -13.69
N LEU A 258 -7.19 -26.15 -13.71
CA LEU A 258 -6.00 -26.75 -13.12
C LEU A 258 -5.30 -27.54 -14.23
N TRP A 259 -3.98 -27.40 -14.36
CA TRP A 259 -3.21 -28.20 -15.32
C TRP A 259 -1.85 -28.57 -14.77
N SER A 260 -1.27 -29.61 -15.40
CA SER A 260 -0.07 -30.36 -14.99
C SER A 260 -0.21 -31.01 -13.60
N SER A 261 -0.23 -32.35 -13.58
CA SER A 261 -0.42 -33.24 -12.42
C SER A 261 -1.34 -32.68 -11.33
N THR A 262 -2.64 -32.88 -11.48
CA THR A 262 -3.64 -32.39 -10.52
C THR A 262 -4.01 -33.48 -9.52
N LYS A 263 -3.99 -33.15 -8.23
CA LYS A 263 -4.68 -33.92 -7.19
C LYS A 263 -5.82 -33.06 -6.63
N ALA A 264 -7.02 -33.63 -6.55
CA ALA A 264 -8.17 -32.96 -5.96
C ALA A 264 -8.85 -33.92 -4.98
N VAL A 265 -9.14 -33.43 -3.78
CA VAL A 265 -9.80 -34.18 -2.72
C VAL A 265 -10.95 -33.33 -2.20
N THR A 266 -12.16 -33.87 -2.18
CA THR A 266 -13.31 -33.20 -1.57
C THR A 266 -13.65 -33.90 -0.26
N THR A 267 -13.55 -33.18 0.84
CA THR A 267 -13.91 -33.67 2.17
C THR A 267 -15.31 -33.18 2.52
N PRO A 268 -16.29 -34.07 2.74
CA PRO A 268 -17.62 -33.67 3.23
C PRO A 268 -17.50 -32.92 4.56
N LEU A 269 -18.33 -31.90 4.78
CA LEU A 269 -18.22 -31.06 5.97
C LEU A 269 -18.32 -31.87 7.28
N SER A 270 -19.12 -32.93 7.31
CA SER A 270 -19.28 -33.83 8.46
C SER A 270 -18.03 -34.64 8.80
N GLN A 271 -17.05 -34.70 7.91
CA GLN A 271 -15.79 -35.44 8.06
C GLN A 271 -14.57 -34.53 8.17
N LEU A 272 -14.75 -33.21 8.01
CA LEU A 272 -13.67 -32.23 7.97
C LEU A 272 -13.03 -32.06 9.34
N LYS A 273 -11.71 -32.27 9.42
CA LYS A 273 -10.93 -31.92 10.62
C LYS A 273 -10.43 -30.49 10.54
N GLN A 274 -10.25 -29.85 11.69
CA GLN A 274 -9.79 -28.46 11.77
C GLN A 274 -8.40 -28.23 11.16
N GLU A 275 -7.55 -29.25 11.17
CA GLU A 275 -6.20 -29.22 10.57
C GLU A 275 -6.22 -29.23 9.04
N GLU A 276 -7.30 -29.71 8.43
CA GLU A 276 -7.44 -29.83 6.97
C GLU A 276 -8.00 -28.54 6.33
N SER A 277 -8.41 -27.56 7.14
CA SER A 277 -9.04 -26.31 6.68
C SER A 277 -8.08 -25.12 6.59
N LYS A 278 -6.76 -25.38 6.55
CA LYS A 278 -5.71 -24.35 6.50
C LYS A 278 -4.56 -24.79 5.58
N LEU A 279 -4.02 -23.84 4.81
CA LEU A 279 -2.76 -23.96 4.07
C LEU A 279 -1.57 -23.47 4.91
#